data_AF-C6XCL8-F1
#
_entry.id   AF-C6XCL8-F1
#
_cell.length_a   1.000
_cell.length_b   1.000
_cell.length_c   1.000
_cell.angle_alpha   90.00
_cell.angle_beta   90.00
_cell.angle_gamma   90.00
#
_symmetry.space_group_name_H-M   'P 1'
#
loop_
_entity.id
_entity.type
_entity.pdbx_description
1 polymer ?
#
loop_
_entity_poly.entity_id
_entity_poly.type
_entity_poly.pdbx_seq_one_letter_code
_entity_poly.pdbx_strand_id
1 'polypeptide(L)'
;MKTGFQQARQPGQSEMQALIGLLNAGHMPQAEATARSMLRQYPQTLMLHNVLGIALESQQKYADAAASYRSAIALEPKIAEIHFNLGVVLGHLGRMDEAIASYRKAISLKPDLAVAYFNLGFALQTLGRYEEAIPSYRKAAAMQPTFYEAHGNLGTVLQKQGKMEDAIASYRKALEIHADPRGYFNLATALRDHGQLEDAVTAYRSALRMQPDYVDAWNNLGEALRDQGNMDEAVKAYQQALSLDAAHAAANYNLAEFLYLAREYAQAIPYFERSQLGDWQERILYCLYKSEQFDAFKARLPQVMGDTHASPFLATLSTHYATNFGVPDPYRFCPRPMEYVFHSRIESLAEQDSALLKALLKDITLTEIAERKQGRLHHGIQSAGNLFKRSEASFKTLAQLIKQQVQAFREHYAGQDCELIEGFPDDIEFTSSWYVKMQKGGHLTSHIHEIGWLSGCVYLAIPKDKQGEHDGSIEFSTDGDEYPRQHDDFPVKVIAPQVGDIVLFPSSLFHRTIPFNSNEERICVAFDIKPKVARIGAAVTMTVAWMAVIFADILEVGVISLRYAV
;
A
#
# COMPACT_ATOMS: atom_id res chain seq x y z
N MET A 1 20.65 -30.72 62.59
CA MET A 1 20.30 -31.79 61.63
C MET A 1 20.59 -31.28 60.23
N LYS A 2 21.55 -31.90 59.52
CA LYS A 2 21.83 -31.62 58.11
C LYS A 2 20.70 -32.25 57.28
N THR A 3 19.88 -31.43 56.62
CA THR A 3 18.95 -31.90 55.59
C THR A 3 19.78 -32.30 54.38
N GLY A 4 20.03 -33.60 54.23
CA GLY A 4 20.68 -34.16 53.06
C GLY A 4 19.79 -33.97 51.83
N PHE A 5 20.30 -33.27 50.82
CA PHE A 5 19.74 -33.31 49.47
C PHE A 5 19.84 -34.75 48.97
N GLN A 6 18.73 -35.49 48.95
CA GLN A 6 18.64 -36.71 48.15
C GLN A 6 18.76 -36.27 46.69
N GLN A 7 19.83 -36.70 46.01
CA GLN A 7 19.95 -36.55 44.56
C GLN A 7 18.71 -37.15 43.91
N ALA A 8 18.04 -36.35 43.06
CA ALA A 8 16.89 -36.82 42.29
C ALA A 8 17.31 -38.06 41.48
N ARG A 9 16.49 -39.12 41.56
CA ARG A 9 16.70 -40.36 40.82
C ARG A 9 16.77 -40.03 39.32
N GLN A 10 17.79 -40.54 38.63
CA GLN A 10 17.96 -40.37 37.18
C GLN A 10 17.65 -41.69 36.46
N PRO A 11 17.14 -41.63 35.21
CA PRO A 11 16.96 -42.81 34.38
C PRO A 11 18.29 -43.47 34.03
N GLY A 12 18.26 -44.78 33.80
CA GLY A 12 19.43 -45.54 33.33
C GLY A 12 19.81 -45.17 31.89
N GLN A 13 21.08 -45.38 31.53
CA GLN A 13 21.59 -45.08 30.19
C GLN A 13 20.85 -45.87 29.09
N SER A 14 20.54 -47.14 29.34
CA SER A 14 19.80 -47.99 28.39
C SER A 14 18.36 -47.51 28.15
N GLU A 15 17.67 -47.05 29.20
CA GLU A 15 16.32 -46.50 29.11
C GLU A 15 16.32 -45.20 28.30
N MET A 16 17.30 -44.32 28.55
CA MET A 16 17.46 -43.09 27.77
C MET A 16 17.80 -43.37 26.31
N GLN A 17 18.69 -44.34 26.04
CA GLN A 17 19.07 -44.69 24.68
C GLN A 17 17.91 -45.30 23.89
N ALA A 18 17.06 -46.11 24.53
CA ALA A 18 15.84 -46.62 23.92
C ALA A 18 14.86 -45.47 23.55
N LEU A 19 14.67 -44.51 24.46
CA LEU A 19 13.82 -43.34 24.22
C LEU A 19 14.36 -42.45 23.07
N ILE A 20 15.67 -42.17 23.04
CA ILE A 20 16.30 -41.42 21.95
C ILE A 20 16.18 -42.20 20.63
N GLY A 21 16.31 -43.53 20.68
CA GLY A 21 16.11 -44.40 19.52
C GLY A 21 14.72 -44.24 18.90
N LEU A 22 13.66 -44.15 19.71
CA LEU A 22 12.30 -43.88 19.24
C LEU A 22 12.18 -42.51 18.56
N LEU A 23 12.82 -41.48 19.14
CA LEU A 23 12.82 -40.13 18.58
C LEU A 23 13.51 -40.10 17.21
N ASN A 24 14.71 -40.69 17.11
CA ASN A 24 15.51 -40.74 15.89
C ASN A 24 14.84 -41.59 14.80
N ALA A 25 14.11 -42.65 15.17
CA ALA A 25 13.35 -43.48 14.25
C ALA A 25 12.00 -42.84 13.81
N GLY A 26 11.66 -41.65 14.31
CA GLY A 26 10.42 -40.97 13.94
C GLY A 26 9.17 -41.51 14.63
N HIS A 27 9.30 -42.39 15.62
CA HIS A 27 8.18 -42.98 16.37
C HIS A 27 7.64 -42.01 17.44
N MET A 28 7.21 -40.82 17.02
CA MET A 28 6.85 -39.70 17.90
C MET A 28 5.79 -40.03 18.96
N PRO A 29 4.68 -40.76 18.65
CA PRO A 29 3.70 -41.14 19.67
C PRO A 29 4.26 -42.08 20.74
N GLN A 30 5.15 -43.00 20.36
CA GLN A 30 5.79 -43.94 21.29
C GLN A 30 6.85 -43.22 22.14
N ALA A 31 7.62 -42.31 21.54
CA ALA A 31 8.56 -41.45 22.25
C ALA A 31 7.84 -40.57 23.28
N GLU A 32 6.71 -39.97 22.91
CA GLU A 32 5.86 -39.19 23.82
C GLU A 32 5.37 -40.05 24.99
N ALA A 33 4.74 -41.20 24.72
CA ALA A 33 4.20 -42.07 25.76
C ALA A 33 5.28 -42.57 26.73
N THR A 34 6.45 -42.94 26.18
CA THR A 34 7.61 -43.40 26.95
C THR A 34 8.19 -42.27 27.80
N ALA A 35 8.41 -41.08 27.22
CA ALA A 35 8.91 -39.92 27.96
C ALA A 35 7.96 -39.50 29.09
N ARG A 36 6.64 -39.46 28.85
CA ARG A 36 5.64 -39.18 29.91
C ARG A 36 5.68 -40.23 31.02
N SER A 37 5.87 -41.50 30.68
CA SER A 37 5.98 -42.57 31.67
C SER A 37 7.24 -42.44 32.52
N MET A 38 8.38 -42.14 31.90
CA MET A 38 9.65 -41.92 32.58
C MET A 38 9.61 -40.66 33.46
N LEU A 39 8.95 -39.58 33.02
CA LEU A 39 8.79 -38.35 33.80
C LEU A 39 7.98 -38.55 35.09
N ARG A 40 7.10 -39.55 35.17
CA ARG A 40 6.44 -39.91 36.44
C ARG A 40 7.44 -40.46 37.46
N GLN A 41 8.50 -41.12 37.00
CA GLN A 41 9.53 -41.72 37.85
C GLN A 41 10.71 -40.77 38.09
N TYR A 42 11.01 -39.92 37.10
CA TYR A 42 12.17 -39.04 37.04
C TYR A 42 11.76 -37.60 36.64
N PRO A 43 10.93 -36.89 37.45
CA PRO A 43 10.31 -35.62 37.05
C PRO A 43 11.30 -34.46 36.89
N GLN A 44 12.50 -34.57 37.44
CA GLN A 44 13.55 -33.54 37.43
C GLN A 44 14.65 -33.83 36.37
N THR A 45 14.40 -34.74 35.42
CA THR A 45 15.34 -35.05 34.35
C THR A 45 15.08 -34.16 33.14
N LEU A 46 15.96 -33.17 32.93
CA LEU A 46 15.89 -32.22 31.82
C LEU A 46 15.73 -32.89 30.45
N MET A 47 16.50 -33.94 30.21
CA MET A 47 16.51 -34.61 28.92
C MET A 47 15.15 -35.24 28.57
N LEU A 48 14.40 -35.70 29.56
CA LEU A 48 13.06 -36.25 29.34
C LEU A 48 12.06 -35.16 28.94
N HIS A 49 12.12 -33.99 29.57
CA HIS A 49 11.29 -32.84 29.20
C HIS A 49 11.64 -32.33 27.80
N ASN A 50 12.93 -32.29 27.44
CA ASN A 50 13.37 -31.91 26.11
C ASN A 50 12.89 -32.89 25.02
N VAL A 51 13.10 -34.20 25.23
CA VAL A 51 12.62 -35.24 24.29
C VAL A 51 11.10 -35.23 24.15
N LEU A 52 10.38 -35.05 25.27
CA LEU A 52 8.92 -34.91 25.24
C LEU A 52 8.51 -33.68 24.41
N GLY A 53 9.17 -32.53 24.60
CA GLY A 53 8.94 -31.33 23.80
C GLY A 53 9.10 -31.57 22.30
N ILE A 54 10.19 -32.20 21.87
CA ILE A 54 10.47 -32.49 20.45
C ILE A 54 9.43 -33.46 19.86
N ALA A 55 9.06 -34.51 20.62
CA ALA A 55 8.07 -35.48 20.19
C ALA A 55 6.66 -34.85 20.04
N LEU A 56 6.31 -33.93 20.94
CA LEU A 56 5.04 -33.19 20.88
C LEU A 56 5.02 -32.18 19.74
N GLU A 57 6.10 -31.43 19.54
CA GLU A 57 6.28 -30.49 18.43
C GLU A 57 6.14 -31.19 17.08
N SER A 58 6.78 -32.36 16.91
CA SER A 58 6.69 -33.16 15.68
C SER A 58 5.28 -33.67 15.40
N GLN A 59 4.43 -33.76 16.43
CA GLN A 59 3.01 -34.10 16.33
C GLN A 59 2.09 -32.86 16.30
N GLN A 60 2.66 -31.65 16.16
CA GLN A 60 1.94 -30.37 16.16
C GLN A 60 1.16 -30.08 17.46
N LYS A 61 1.51 -30.76 18.57
CA LYS A 61 0.95 -30.51 19.91
C LYS A 61 1.68 -29.34 20.57
N TYR A 62 1.64 -28.17 19.93
CA TYR A 62 2.51 -27.03 20.25
C TYR A 62 2.35 -26.49 21.68
N ALA A 63 1.13 -26.49 22.22
CA ALA A 63 0.87 -26.03 23.59
C ALA A 63 1.56 -26.95 24.64
N ASP A 64 1.45 -28.26 24.47
CA ASP A 64 2.09 -29.24 25.34
C ASP A 64 3.62 -29.24 25.18
N ALA A 65 4.09 -29.04 23.94
CA ALA A 65 5.52 -28.89 23.65
C ALA A 65 6.10 -27.68 24.38
N ALA A 66 5.41 -26.52 24.32
CA ALA A 66 5.80 -25.32 25.04
C ALA A 66 5.85 -25.53 26.57
N ALA A 67 4.88 -26.26 27.13
CA ALA A 67 4.89 -26.61 28.56
C ALA A 67 6.09 -27.51 28.93
N SER A 68 6.42 -28.46 28.07
CA SER A 68 7.58 -29.36 28.25
C SER A 68 8.90 -28.59 28.18
N TYR A 69 9.07 -27.70 27.19
CA TYR A 69 10.27 -26.86 27.08
C TYR A 69 10.40 -25.88 28.25
N ARG A 70 9.31 -25.26 28.73
CA ARG A 70 9.34 -24.43 29.95
C ARG A 70 9.78 -25.22 31.17
N SER A 71 9.34 -26.48 31.29
CA SER A 71 9.78 -27.37 32.37
C SER A 71 11.28 -27.68 32.27
N ALA A 72 11.79 -27.93 31.07
CA ALA A 72 13.23 -28.13 30.83
C ALA A 72 14.06 -26.86 31.16
N ILE A 73 13.59 -25.67 30.77
CA ILE A 73 14.22 -24.37 31.08
C ILE A 73 14.23 -24.09 32.59
N ALA A 74 13.18 -24.49 33.32
CA ALA A 74 13.12 -24.33 34.77
C ALA A 74 14.19 -25.18 35.49
N LEU A 75 14.62 -26.30 34.89
CA LEU A 75 15.67 -27.16 35.42
C LEU A 75 17.07 -26.63 35.07
N GLU A 76 17.28 -26.19 33.82
CA GLU A 76 18.54 -25.55 33.39
C GLU A 76 18.26 -24.38 32.42
N PRO A 77 18.35 -23.13 32.91
CA PRO A 77 17.96 -21.97 32.11
C PRO A 77 19.00 -21.52 31.08
N LYS A 78 20.21 -22.11 31.03
CA LYS A 78 21.31 -21.67 30.16
C LYS A 78 21.49 -22.47 28.86
N ILE A 79 20.57 -23.38 28.52
CA ILE A 79 20.64 -24.13 27.26
C ILE A 79 19.92 -23.35 26.14
N ALA A 80 20.68 -22.83 25.19
CA ALA A 80 20.17 -21.98 24.12
C ALA A 80 19.15 -22.69 23.22
N GLU A 81 19.40 -23.97 22.91
CA GLU A 81 18.59 -24.80 22.02
C GLU A 81 17.15 -24.97 22.53
N ILE A 82 16.96 -25.08 23.86
CA ILE A 82 15.63 -25.25 24.45
C ILE A 82 14.86 -23.92 24.41
N HIS A 83 15.53 -22.78 24.63
CA HIS A 83 14.92 -21.47 24.41
C HIS A 83 14.54 -21.25 22.95
N PHE A 84 15.39 -21.67 22.01
CA PHE A 84 15.09 -21.61 20.59
C PHE A 84 13.86 -22.46 20.23
N ASN A 85 13.80 -23.72 20.67
CA ASN A 85 12.66 -24.61 20.41
C ASN A 85 11.37 -24.09 21.07
N LEU A 86 11.45 -23.52 22.27
CA LEU A 86 10.31 -22.83 22.88
C LEU A 86 9.83 -21.66 22.00
N GLY A 87 10.76 -20.87 21.45
CA GLY A 87 10.42 -19.79 20.52
C GLY A 87 9.70 -20.29 19.26
N VAL A 88 10.17 -21.39 18.67
CA VAL A 88 9.55 -22.05 17.50
C VAL A 88 8.10 -22.43 17.78
N VAL A 89 7.83 -23.16 18.87
CA VAL A 89 6.47 -23.60 19.18
C VAL A 89 5.56 -22.43 19.59
N LEU A 90 6.10 -21.37 20.20
CA LEU A 90 5.34 -20.14 20.49
C LEU A 90 4.97 -19.40 19.21
N GLY A 91 5.85 -19.38 18.20
CA GLY A 91 5.57 -18.84 16.87
C GLY A 91 4.41 -19.58 16.20
N HIS A 92 4.40 -20.92 16.25
CA HIS A 92 3.27 -21.72 15.74
C HIS A 92 1.95 -21.48 16.49
N LEU A 93 2.01 -21.06 17.75
CA LEU A 93 0.83 -20.68 18.54
C LEU A 93 0.39 -19.22 18.31
N GLY A 94 1.05 -18.47 17.42
CA GLY A 94 0.78 -17.04 17.19
C GLY A 94 1.25 -16.12 18.33
N ARG A 95 1.98 -16.65 19.32
CA ARG A 95 2.47 -15.90 20.50
C ARG A 95 3.80 -15.23 20.19
N MET A 96 3.80 -14.34 19.20
CA MET A 96 5.02 -13.79 18.58
C MET A 96 5.91 -13.00 19.55
N ASP A 97 5.35 -12.21 20.47
CA ASP A 97 6.16 -11.48 21.46
C ASP A 97 6.92 -12.42 22.41
N GLU A 98 6.30 -13.52 22.83
CA GLU A 98 6.97 -14.53 23.64
C GLU A 98 8.03 -15.28 22.83
N ALA A 99 7.74 -15.58 21.55
CA ALA A 99 8.72 -16.18 20.64
C ALA A 99 9.96 -15.30 20.49
N ILE A 100 9.78 -13.98 20.32
CA ILE A 100 10.86 -12.99 20.26
C ILE A 100 11.70 -13.01 21.54
N ALA A 101 11.06 -13.03 22.71
CA ALA A 101 11.77 -13.12 24.00
C ALA A 101 12.62 -14.39 24.08
N SER A 102 12.05 -15.53 23.69
CA SER A 102 12.74 -16.83 23.62
C SER A 102 13.92 -16.83 22.65
N TYR A 103 13.77 -16.30 21.43
CA TYR A 103 14.87 -16.20 20.47
C TYR A 103 15.99 -15.27 20.93
N ARG A 104 15.65 -14.09 21.50
CA ARG A 104 16.64 -13.19 22.10
C ARG A 104 17.41 -13.88 23.23
N LYS A 105 16.72 -14.68 24.04
CA LYS A 105 17.37 -15.47 25.10
C LYS A 105 18.32 -16.52 24.52
N ALA A 106 17.89 -17.28 23.51
CA ALA A 106 18.74 -18.24 22.81
C ALA A 106 20.00 -17.58 22.21
N ILE A 107 19.84 -16.46 21.52
CA ILE A 107 20.95 -15.67 20.94
C ILE A 107 21.90 -15.16 22.02
N SER A 108 21.38 -14.70 23.17
CA SER A 108 22.23 -14.23 24.28
C SER A 108 23.09 -15.34 24.89
N LEU A 109 22.60 -16.58 24.86
CA LEU A 109 23.30 -17.76 25.37
C LEU A 109 24.27 -18.34 24.33
N LYS A 110 23.89 -18.29 23.05
CA LYS A 110 24.65 -18.82 21.93
C LYS A 110 24.56 -17.89 20.71
N PRO A 111 25.49 -16.91 20.60
CA PRO A 111 25.45 -15.88 19.55
C PRO A 111 25.74 -16.38 18.13
N ASP A 112 26.14 -17.64 17.96
CA ASP A 112 26.48 -18.26 16.67
C ASP A 112 25.33 -19.10 16.07
N LEU A 113 24.08 -18.91 16.52
CA LEU A 113 22.87 -19.53 15.95
C LEU A 113 22.24 -18.70 14.81
N ALA A 114 22.66 -18.93 13.57
CA ALA A 114 22.12 -18.21 12.39
C ALA A 114 20.59 -18.32 12.26
N VAL A 115 20.04 -19.51 12.49
CA VAL A 115 18.59 -19.77 12.43
C VAL A 115 17.79 -19.08 13.54
N ALA A 116 18.40 -18.82 14.70
CA ALA A 116 17.74 -18.06 15.77
C ALA A 116 17.60 -16.58 15.37
N TYR A 117 18.61 -16.01 14.70
CA TYR A 117 18.49 -14.68 14.10
C TYR A 117 17.46 -14.63 12.98
N PHE A 118 17.41 -15.64 12.11
CA PHE A 118 16.38 -15.72 11.07
C PHE A 118 14.96 -15.76 11.66
N ASN A 119 14.69 -16.65 12.61
CA ASN A 119 13.37 -16.76 13.23
C ASN A 119 13.00 -15.54 14.08
N LEU A 120 13.98 -14.87 14.70
CA LEU A 120 13.78 -13.57 15.35
C LEU A 120 13.36 -12.51 14.32
N GLY A 121 14.06 -12.43 13.19
CA GLY A 121 13.71 -11.54 12.08
C GLY A 121 12.29 -11.79 11.59
N PHE A 122 11.91 -13.06 11.41
CA PHE A 122 10.57 -13.48 11.00
C PHE A 122 9.50 -13.05 12.00
N ALA A 123 9.65 -13.35 13.29
CA ALA A 123 8.67 -12.95 14.29
C ALA A 123 8.52 -11.43 14.40
N LEU A 124 9.61 -10.67 14.24
CA LEU A 124 9.58 -9.21 14.20
C LEU A 124 8.87 -8.68 12.95
N GLN A 125 9.13 -9.28 11.80
CA GLN A 125 8.47 -8.97 10.52
C GLN A 125 6.96 -9.19 10.62
N THR A 126 6.51 -10.34 11.16
CA THR A 126 5.09 -10.64 11.34
C THR A 126 4.38 -9.61 12.23
N LEU A 127 5.09 -9.00 13.18
CA LEU A 127 4.57 -7.91 14.02
C LEU A 127 4.72 -6.50 13.40
N GLY A 128 5.20 -6.39 12.15
CA GLY A 128 5.45 -5.13 11.46
C GLY A 128 6.66 -4.34 11.99
N ARG A 129 7.52 -4.94 12.82
CA ARG A 129 8.70 -4.32 13.43
C ARG A 129 9.91 -4.42 12.49
N TYR A 130 9.79 -3.87 11.29
CA TYR A 130 10.75 -4.07 10.20
C TYR A 130 12.16 -3.53 10.52
N GLU A 131 12.27 -2.41 11.24
CA GLU A 131 13.55 -1.82 11.66
C GLU A 131 14.35 -2.77 12.54
N GLU A 132 13.68 -3.55 13.39
CA GLU A 132 14.31 -4.56 14.25
C GLU A 132 14.56 -5.90 13.50
N ALA A 133 13.75 -6.22 12.49
CA ALA A 133 13.89 -7.45 11.71
C ALA A 133 15.15 -7.45 10.82
N ILE A 134 15.44 -6.34 10.15
CA ILE A 134 16.58 -6.18 9.22
C ILE A 134 17.93 -6.60 9.81
N PRO A 135 18.38 -6.10 10.99
CA PRO A 135 19.66 -6.51 11.55
C PRO A 135 19.71 -8.00 11.88
N SER A 136 18.56 -8.61 12.23
CA SER A 136 18.47 -10.05 12.50
C SER A 136 18.68 -10.86 11.22
N TYR A 137 18.01 -10.52 10.13
CA TYR A 137 18.23 -11.19 8.84
C TYR A 137 19.63 -10.98 8.28
N ARG A 138 20.18 -9.76 8.34
CA ARG A 138 21.57 -9.49 7.93
C ARG A 138 22.56 -10.34 8.72
N LYS A 139 22.34 -10.53 10.03
CA LYS A 139 23.19 -11.37 10.87
C LYS A 139 23.09 -12.84 10.46
N ALA A 140 21.88 -13.37 10.23
CA ALA A 140 21.69 -14.73 9.73
C ALA A 140 22.40 -14.95 8.38
N ALA A 141 22.21 -14.05 7.42
CA ALA A 141 22.84 -14.11 6.09
C ALA A 141 24.38 -13.96 6.15
N ALA A 142 24.92 -13.14 7.05
CA ALA A 142 26.37 -13.01 7.23
C ALA A 142 27.00 -14.27 7.84
N MET A 143 26.27 -14.97 8.71
CA MET A 143 26.73 -16.22 9.35
C MET A 143 26.63 -17.41 8.41
N GLN A 144 25.59 -17.43 7.56
CA GLN A 144 25.39 -18.45 6.55
C GLN A 144 25.08 -17.77 5.21
N PRO A 145 26.11 -17.46 4.39
CA PRO A 145 25.92 -16.76 3.12
C PRO A 145 25.00 -17.46 2.11
N THR A 146 24.84 -18.78 2.22
CA THR A 146 23.94 -19.62 1.40
C THR A 146 22.52 -19.75 1.97
N PHE A 147 22.17 -19.01 3.02
CA PHE A 147 20.84 -19.03 3.63
C PHE A 147 19.87 -18.16 2.80
N TYR A 148 19.42 -18.69 1.66
CA TYR A 148 18.63 -17.92 0.69
C TYR A 148 17.32 -17.38 1.27
N GLU A 149 16.69 -18.10 2.21
CA GLU A 149 15.49 -17.61 2.92
C GLU A 149 15.75 -16.32 3.70
N ALA A 150 16.95 -16.20 4.32
CA ALA A 150 17.33 -14.99 5.04
C ALA A 150 17.53 -13.80 4.08
N HIS A 151 18.11 -14.04 2.89
CA HIS A 151 18.24 -13.01 1.85
C HIS A 151 16.87 -12.62 1.26
N GLY A 152 15.99 -13.58 0.99
CA GLY A 152 14.64 -13.34 0.47
C GLY A 152 13.77 -12.55 1.44
N ASN A 153 13.73 -12.95 2.72
CA ASN A 153 12.98 -12.23 3.74
C ASN A 153 13.63 -10.86 4.07
N LEU A 154 14.95 -10.74 4.00
CA LEU A 154 15.63 -9.44 4.06
C LEU A 154 15.16 -8.51 2.94
N GLY A 155 15.09 -9.02 1.69
CA GLY A 155 14.54 -8.27 0.56
C GLY A 155 13.12 -7.79 0.81
N THR A 156 12.28 -8.65 1.39
CA THR A 156 10.89 -8.33 1.74
C THR A 156 10.80 -7.16 2.72
N VAL A 157 11.51 -7.22 3.85
CA VAL A 157 11.46 -6.14 4.85
C VAL A 157 12.07 -4.83 4.34
N LEU A 158 13.10 -4.90 3.50
CA LEU A 158 13.69 -3.71 2.87
C LEU A 158 12.73 -3.04 1.89
N GLN A 159 12.01 -3.83 1.09
CA GLN A 159 10.98 -3.33 0.18
C GLN A 159 9.85 -2.64 0.97
N LYS A 160 9.37 -3.23 2.08
CA LYS A 160 8.35 -2.61 2.94
C LYS A 160 8.81 -1.30 3.58
N GLN A 161 10.12 -1.10 3.75
CA GLN A 161 10.71 0.17 4.22
C GLN A 161 11.03 1.15 3.09
N GLY A 162 10.74 0.83 1.83
CA GLY A 162 11.07 1.66 0.67
C GLY A 162 12.56 1.68 0.30
N LYS A 163 13.38 0.77 0.86
CA LYS A 163 14.81 0.62 0.52
C LYS A 163 14.96 -0.28 -0.70
N MET A 164 14.56 0.22 -1.85
CA MET A 164 14.28 -0.59 -3.03
C MET A 164 15.53 -1.25 -3.64
N GLU A 165 16.63 -0.53 -3.74
CA GLU A 165 17.89 -1.04 -4.30
C GLU A 165 18.46 -2.17 -3.44
N ASP A 166 18.45 -2.00 -2.11
CA ASP A 166 18.89 -3.03 -1.16
C ASP A 166 17.97 -4.26 -1.24
N ALA A 167 16.66 -4.06 -1.44
CA ALA A 167 15.70 -5.14 -1.58
C ALA A 167 15.98 -5.98 -2.84
N ILE A 168 16.15 -5.32 -3.99
CA ILE A 168 16.47 -5.95 -5.27
C ILE A 168 17.79 -6.74 -5.18
N ALA A 169 18.83 -6.17 -4.55
CA ALA A 169 20.10 -6.86 -4.34
C ALA A 169 19.93 -8.12 -3.49
N SER A 170 19.13 -8.04 -2.42
CA SER A 170 18.86 -9.19 -1.54
C SER A 170 18.08 -10.29 -2.25
N TYR A 171 17.07 -9.96 -3.05
CA TYR A 171 16.33 -10.94 -3.85
C TYR A 171 17.20 -11.59 -4.92
N ARG A 172 18.01 -10.81 -5.65
CA ARG A 172 18.98 -11.37 -6.61
C ARG A 172 19.94 -12.33 -5.92
N LYS A 173 20.41 -12.00 -4.71
CA LYS A 173 21.30 -12.88 -3.95
C LYS A 173 20.61 -14.19 -3.54
N ALA A 174 19.34 -14.12 -3.10
CA ALA A 174 18.56 -15.32 -2.81
C ALA A 174 18.42 -16.21 -4.06
N LEU A 175 18.07 -15.62 -5.22
CA LEU A 175 17.89 -16.32 -6.49
C LEU A 175 19.18 -16.89 -7.09
N GLU A 176 20.33 -16.27 -6.84
CA GLU A 176 21.65 -16.83 -7.19
C GLU A 176 21.93 -18.14 -6.45
N ILE A 177 21.44 -18.26 -5.20
CA ILE A 177 21.65 -19.43 -4.35
C ILE A 177 20.60 -20.50 -4.64
N HIS A 178 19.33 -20.08 -4.75
CA HIS A 178 18.19 -20.94 -5.02
C HIS A 178 17.17 -20.20 -5.87
N ALA A 179 17.07 -20.60 -7.14
CA ALA A 179 16.07 -20.06 -8.05
C ALA A 179 14.72 -20.74 -7.82
N ASP A 180 13.67 -19.95 -7.58
CA ASP A 180 12.32 -20.43 -7.38
C ASP A 180 11.28 -19.43 -7.91
N PRO A 181 10.03 -19.86 -8.22
CA PRO A 181 9.00 -18.99 -8.79
C PRO A 181 8.69 -17.78 -7.90
N ARG A 182 8.65 -17.96 -6.58
CA ARG A 182 8.28 -16.93 -5.61
C ARG A 182 9.39 -15.89 -5.45
N GLY A 183 10.65 -16.31 -5.44
CA GLY A 183 11.80 -15.41 -5.45
C GLY A 183 11.79 -14.51 -6.70
N TYR A 184 11.48 -15.07 -7.87
CA TYR A 184 11.35 -14.29 -9.11
C TYR A 184 10.14 -13.35 -9.06
N PHE A 185 9.00 -13.78 -8.52
CA PHE A 185 7.82 -12.92 -8.33
C PHE A 185 8.11 -11.74 -7.39
N ASN A 186 8.78 -11.97 -6.26
CA ASN A 186 9.17 -10.92 -5.32
C ASN A 186 10.17 -9.93 -5.95
N LEU A 187 11.18 -10.44 -6.67
CA LEU A 187 12.12 -9.62 -7.43
C LEU A 187 11.38 -8.77 -8.46
N ALA A 188 10.46 -9.36 -9.22
CA ALA A 188 9.69 -8.67 -10.25
C ALA A 188 8.84 -7.54 -9.66
N THR A 189 8.21 -7.77 -8.50
CA THR A 189 7.44 -6.75 -7.78
C THR A 189 8.34 -5.59 -7.35
N ALA A 190 9.49 -5.88 -6.74
CA ALA A 190 10.44 -4.83 -6.34
C ALA A 190 11.00 -4.04 -7.53
N LEU A 191 11.30 -4.71 -8.65
CA LEU A 191 11.74 -4.06 -9.88
C LEU A 191 10.66 -3.14 -10.46
N ARG A 192 9.39 -3.57 -10.47
CA ARG A 192 8.27 -2.74 -10.91
C ARG A 192 8.11 -1.52 -10.01
N ASP A 193 8.13 -1.71 -8.69
CA ASP A 193 8.02 -0.62 -7.70
C ASP A 193 9.19 0.38 -7.81
N HIS A 194 10.37 -0.07 -8.26
CA HIS A 194 11.53 0.78 -8.56
C HIS A 194 11.46 1.50 -9.93
N GLY A 195 10.50 1.14 -10.79
CA GLY A 195 10.38 1.65 -12.15
C GLY A 195 11.25 0.91 -13.19
N GLN A 196 11.90 -0.21 -12.82
CA GLN A 196 12.67 -1.06 -13.73
C GLN A 196 11.75 -2.06 -14.46
N LEU A 197 10.86 -1.54 -15.29
CA LEU A 197 9.72 -2.29 -15.85
C LEU A 197 10.14 -3.45 -16.77
N GLU A 198 11.17 -3.29 -17.59
CA GLU A 198 11.66 -4.36 -18.49
C GLU A 198 12.21 -5.57 -17.71
N ASP A 199 13.00 -5.30 -16.67
CA ASP A 199 13.53 -6.32 -15.77
C ASP A 199 12.39 -6.99 -14.98
N ALA A 200 11.39 -6.21 -14.54
CA ALA A 200 10.21 -6.73 -13.85
C ALA A 200 9.44 -7.75 -14.71
N VAL A 201 9.13 -7.39 -15.96
CA VAL A 201 8.47 -8.30 -16.92
C VAL A 201 9.28 -9.57 -17.15
N THR A 202 10.61 -9.44 -17.25
CA THR A 202 11.51 -10.60 -17.40
C THR A 202 11.48 -11.52 -16.18
N ALA A 203 11.47 -10.94 -14.98
CA ALA A 203 11.39 -11.69 -13.73
C ALA A 203 10.01 -12.37 -13.55
N TYR A 204 8.89 -11.68 -13.83
CA TYR A 204 7.56 -12.31 -13.82
C TYR A 204 7.47 -13.48 -14.80
N ARG A 205 7.97 -13.30 -16.04
CA ARG A 205 8.03 -14.41 -17.01
C ARG A 205 8.90 -15.56 -16.53
N SER A 206 9.94 -15.29 -15.74
CA SER A 206 10.77 -16.33 -15.13
C SER A 206 9.99 -17.12 -14.08
N ALA A 207 9.23 -16.43 -13.21
CA ALA A 207 8.32 -17.09 -12.27
C ALA A 207 7.30 -17.97 -13.01
N LEU A 208 6.65 -17.44 -14.06
CA LEU A 208 5.62 -18.13 -14.84
C LEU A 208 6.16 -19.30 -15.68
N ARG A 209 7.43 -19.28 -16.11
CA ARG A 209 8.06 -20.44 -16.75
C ARG A 209 8.24 -21.61 -15.76
N MET A 210 8.49 -21.30 -14.49
CA MET A 210 8.66 -22.30 -13.44
C MET A 210 7.31 -22.78 -12.87
N GLN A 211 6.34 -21.87 -12.79
CA GLN A 211 4.98 -22.13 -12.29
C GLN A 211 3.93 -21.42 -13.18
N PRO A 212 3.45 -22.08 -14.25
CA PRO A 212 2.50 -21.47 -15.19
C PRO A 212 1.11 -21.16 -14.62
N ASP A 213 0.73 -21.80 -13.51
CA ASP A 213 -0.54 -21.63 -12.81
C ASP A 213 -0.47 -20.58 -11.68
N TYR A 214 0.63 -19.81 -11.60
CA TYR A 214 0.79 -18.74 -10.60
C TYR A 214 -0.06 -17.51 -10.97
N VAL A 215 -1.31 -17.49 -10.50
CA VAL A 215 -2.33 -16.47 -10.83
C VAL A 215 -1.85 -15.05 -10.55
N ASP A 216 -1.28 -14.78 -9.36
CA ASP A 216 -0.78 -13.46 -9.01
C ASP A 216 0.36 -12.99 -9.91
N ALA A 217 1.22 -13.90 -10.36
CA ALA A 217 2.30 -13.56 -11.29
C ALA A 217 1.75 -13.16 -12.67
N TRP A 218 0.66 -13.77 -13.14
CA TRP A 218 -0.03 -13.34 -14.36
C TRP A 218 -0.67 -11.96 -14.21
N ASN A 219 -1.39 -11.72 -13.10
CA ASN A 219 -1.97 -10.41 -12.83
C ASN A 219 -0.88 -9.32 -12.78
N ASN A 220 0.18 -9.55 -11.99
CA ASN A 220 1.22 -8.55 -11.80
C ASN A 220 2.11 -8.35 -13.05
N LEU A 221 2.26 -9.38 -13.89
CA LEU A 221 2.83 -9.22 -15.22
C LEU A 221 1.99 -8.27 -16.07
N GLY A 222 0.66 -8.41 -16.03
CA GLY A 222 -0.26 -7.52 -16.72
C GLY A 222 -0.10 -6.06 -16.27
N GLU A 223 0.02 -5.83 -14.96
CA GLU A 223 0.27 -4.49 -14.41
C GLU A 223 1.61 -3.92 -14.88
N ALA A 224 2.68 -4.70 -14.86
CA ALA A 224 3.98 -4.26 -15.35
C ALA A 224 3.95 -3.91 -16.86
N LEU A 225 3.24 -4.69 -17.67
CA LEU A 225 3.05 -4.43 -19.10
C LEU A 225 2.21 -3.17 -19.35
N ARG A 226 1.16 -2.94 -18.55
CA ARG A 226 0.37 -1.70 -18.57
C ARG A 226 1.26 -0.50 -18.28
N ASP A 227 2.12 -0.60 -17.26
CA ASP A 227 3.01 0.49 -16.86
C ASP A 227 4.07 0.79 -17.95
N GLN A 228 4.43 -0.21 -18.79
CA GLN A 228 5.24 -0.03 -20.00
C GLN A 228 4.48 0.59 -21.18
N GLY A 229 3.15 0.74 -21.07
CA GLY A 229 2.27 1.15 -22.17
C GLY A 229 1.92 0.01 -23.15
N ASN A 230 2.29 -1.23 -22.85
CA ASN A 230 1.95 -2.39 -23.68
C ASN A 230 0.60 -3.00 -23.28
N MET A 231 -0.47 -2.30 -23.65
CA MET A 231 -1.81 -2.62 -23.18
C MET A 231 -2.36 -3.95 -23.70
N ASP A 232 -2.04 -4.32 -24.94
CA ASP A 232 -2.52 -5.57 -25.56
C ASP A 232 -2.01 -6.80 -24.81
N GLU A 233 -0.71 -6.81 -24.45
CA GLU A 233 -0.12 -7.90 -23.69
C GLU A 233 -0.58 -7.87 -22.22
N ALA A 234 -0.83 -6.68 -21.65
CA ALA A 234 -1.39 -6.57 -20.30
C ALA A 234 -2.75 -7.26 -20.19
N VAL A 235 -3.65 -7.01 -21.14
CA VAL A 235 -4.98 -7.62 -21.19
C VAL A 235 -4.89 -9.14 -21.32
N LYS A 236 -4.01 -9.66 -22.17
CA LYS A 236 -3.77 -11.11 -22.29
C LYS A 236 -3.32 -11.72 -20.96
N ALA A 237 -2.43 -11.04 -20.24
CA ALA A 237 -1.96 -11.50 -18.94
C ALA A 237 -3.10 -11.52 -17.89
N TYR A 238 -3.95 -10.49 -17.84
CA TYR A 238 -5.13 -10.49 -16.97
C TYR A 238 -6.12 -11.60 -17.34
N GLN A 239 -6.39 -11.79 -18.63
CA GLN A 239 -7.24 -12.87 -19.12
C GLN A 239 -6.68 -14.25 -18.75
N GLN A 240 -5.36 -14.41 -18.81
CA GLN A 240 -4.71 -15.64 -18.39
C GLN A 240 -4.87 -15.89 -16.89
N ALA A 241 -4.70 -14.85 -16.04
CA ALA A 241 -4.99 -14.95 -14.61
C ALA A 241 -6.45 -15.37 -14.36
N LEU A 242 -7.40 -14.75 -15.07
CA LEU A 242 -8.83 -15.07 -14.95
C LEU A 242 -9.23 -16.43 -15.53
N SER A 243 -8.43 -17.00 -16.44
CA SER A 243 -8.63 -18.37 -16.93
C SER A 243 -8.26 -19.42 -15.88
N LEU A 244 -7.33 -19.09 -14.97
CA LEU A 244 -6.89 -19.93 -13.86
C LEU A 244 -7.77 -19.73 -12.62
N ASP A 245 -8.14 -18.48 -12.33
CA ASP A 245 -9.07 -18.13 -11.26
C ASP A 245 -10.02 -17.01 -11.72
N ALA A 246 -11.24 -17.39 -12.09
CA ALA A 246 -12.26 -16.47 -12.58
C ALA A 246 -12.74 -15.44 -11.53
N ALA A 247 -12.50 -15.72 -10.24
CA ALA A 247 -12.87 -14.86 -9.12
C ALA A 247 -11.70 -13.98 -8.64
N HIS A 248 -10.54 -14.05 -9.28
CA HIS A 248 -9.36 -13.29 -8.88
C HIS A 248 -9.64 -11.78 -8.88
N ALA A 249 -9.69 -11.18 -7.70
CA ALA A 249 -10.21 -9.83 -7.50
C ALA A 249 -9.41 -8.77 -8.28
N ALA A 250 -8.07 -8.77 -8.14
CA ALA A 250 -7.21 -7.78 -8.77
C ALA A 250 -7.21 -7.89 -10.30
N ALA A 251 -7.24 -9.10 -10.85
CA ALA A 251 -7.27 -9.30 -12.30
C ALA A 251 -8.62 -8.87 -12.90
N ASN A 252 -9.73 -9.15 -12.19
CA ASN A 252 -11.05 -8.62 -12.58
C ASN A 252 -11.05 -7.09 -12.54
N TYR A 253 -10.52 -6.47 -11.48
CA TYR A 253 -10.45 -5.01 -11.39
C TYR A 253 -9.59 -4.40 -12.52
N ASN A 254 -8.39 -4.93 -12.74
CA ASN A 254 -7.46 -4.42 -13.76
C ASN A 254 -8.02 -4.56 -15.19
N LEU A 255 -8.71 -5.67 -15.50
CA LEU A 255 -9.38 -5.84 -16.79
C LEU A 255 -10.61 -4.92 -16.91
N ALA A 256 -11.37 -4.73 -15.84
CA ALA A 256 -12.47 -3.79 -15.81
C ALA A 256 -12.00 -2.34 -16.06
N GLU A 257 -10.89 -1.94 -15.44
CA GLU A 257 -10.25 -0.64 -15.65
C GLU A 257 -9.82 -0.44 -17.11
N PHE A 258 -9.24 -1.46 -17.75
CA PHE A 258 -8.91 -1.39 -19.18
C PHE A 258 -10.16 -1.15 -20.04
N LEU A 259 -11.21 -1.95 -19.84
CA LEU A 259 -12.47 -1.82 -20.59
C LEU A 259 -13.14 -0.47 -20.33
N TYR A 260 -13.10 -0.01 -19.07
CA TYR A 260 -13.55 1.31 -18.65
C TYR A 260 -12.83 2.43 -19.40
N LEU A 261 -11.50 2.39 -19.46
CA LEU A 261 -10.68 3.38 -20.18
C LEU A 261 -10.87 3.31 -21.70
N ALA A 262 -11.14 2.11 -22.23
CA ALA A 262 -11.51 1.88 -23.63
C ALA A 262 -12.95 2.31 -23.96
N ARG A 263 -13.71 2.82 -22.97
CA ARG A 263 -15.12 3.20 -23.08
C ARG A 263 -16.06 2.02 -23.38
N GLU A 264 -15.61 0.79 -23.12
CA GLU A 264 -16.39 -0.44 -23.22
C GLU A 264 -17.18 -0.70 -21.92
N TYR A 265 -17.96 0.30 -21.49
CA TYR A 265 -18.58 0.35 -20.16
C TYR A 265 -19.45 -0.86 -19.83
N ALA A 266 -20.27 -1.33 -20.77
CA ALA A 266 -21.14 -2.49 -20.55
C ALA A 266 -20.34 -3.78 -20.28
N GLN A 267 -19.16 -3.92 -20.91
CA GLN A 267 -18.28 -5.07 -20.68
C GLN A 267 -17.51 -4.92 -19.36
N ALA A 268 -17.15 -3.71 -18.94
CA ALA A 268 -16.42 -3.45 -17.70
C ALA A 268 -17.23 -3.82 -16.44
N ILE A 269 -18.53 -3.55 -16.43
CA ILE A 269 -19.42 -3.76 -15.27
C ILE A 269 -19.29 -5.16 -14.63
N PRO A 270 -19.47 -6.28 -15.35
CA PRO A 270 -19.39 -7.61 -14.74
C PRO A 270 -18.00 -7.98 -14.19
N TYR A 271 -16.93 -7.33 -14.66
CA TYR A 271 -15.59 -7.50 -14.07
C TYR A 271 -15.46 -6.67 -12.79
N PHE A 272 -15.96 -5.42 -12.76
CA PHE A 272 -16.03 -4.66 -11.50
C PHE A 272 -16.88 -5.38 -10.44
N GLU A 273 -18.01 -5.97 -10.81
CA GLU A 273 -18.86 -6.71 -9.88
C GLU A 273 -18.17 -7.94 -9.28
N ARG A 274 -17.39 -8.66 -10.08
CA ARG A 274 -16.60 -9.80 -9.61
C ARG A 274 -15.40 -9.39 -8.78
N SER A 275 -14.80 -8.22 -9.07
CA SER A 275 -13.59 -7.79 -8.36
C SER A 275 -13.87 -7.47 -6.90
N GLN A 276 -14.99 -6.79 -6.62
CA GLN A 276 -15.33 -6.25 -5.30
C GLN A 276 -14.17 -5.48 -4.64
N LEU A 277 -13.29 -4.89 -5.46
CA LEU A 277 -12.05 -4.28 -5.03
C LEU A 277 -12.12 -2.76 -5.20
N GLY A 278 -11.67 -2.01 -4.19
CA GLY A 278 -11.56 -0.56 -4.27
C GLY A 278 -12.91 0.14 -4.45
N ASP A 279 -12.99 1.00 -5.46
CA ASP A 279 -14.13 1.87 -5.82
C ASP A 279 -15.03 1.22 -6.91
N TRP A 280 -15.06 -0.11 -6.96
CA TRP A 280 -15.76 -0.86 -8.02
C TRP A 280 -17.25 -0.48 -8.15
N GLN A 281 -17.93 -0.11 -7.06
CA GLN A 281 -19.34 0.30 -7.10
C GLN A 281 -19.51 1.65 -7.78
N GLU A 282 -18.63 2.60 -7.47
CA GLU A 282 -18.57 3.91 -8.09
C GLU A 282 -18.22 3.81 -9.57
N ARG A 283 -17.26 2.94 -9.92
CA ARG A 283 -16.89 2.66 -11.33
C ARG A 283 -18.05 2.07 -12.12
N ILE A 284 -18.88 1.21 -11.51
CA ILE A 284 -20.10 0.72 -12.15
C ILE A 284 -21.11 1.85 -12.36
N LEU A 285 -21.33 2.71 -11.36
CA LEU A 285 -22.22 3.86 -11.54
C LEU A 285 -21.73 4.76 -12.67
N TYR A 286 -20.43 5.03 -12.76
CA TYR A 286 -19.85 5.75 -13.89
C TYR A 286 -20.11 5.04 -15.21
N CYS A 287 -19.87 3.72 -15.29
CA CYS A 287 -20.11 2.94 -16.50
C CYS A 287 -21.58 3.01 -16.94
N LEU A 288 -22.51 2.83 -16.01
CA LEU A 288 -23.96 2.95 -16.27
C LEU A 288 -24.30 4.35 -16.75
N TYR A 289 -23.77 5.38 -16.09
CA TYR A 289 -24.05 6.76 -16.43
C TYR A 289 -23.52 7.15 -17.81
N LYS A 290 -22.26 6.85 -18.10
CA LYS A 290 -21.60 7.13 -19.39
C LYS A 290 -22.13 6.31 -20.56
N SER A 291 -22.77 5.17 -20.29
CA SER A 291 -23.50 4.38 -21.30
C SER A 291 -24.99 4.69 -21.35
N GLU A 292 -25.42 5.82 -20.75
CA GLU A 292 -26.81 6.32 -20.76
C GLU A 292 -27.85 5.35 -20.16
N GLN A 293 -27.41 4.41 -19.32
CA GLN A 293 -28.28 3.50 -18.56
C GLN A 293 -28.81 4.19 -17.29
N PHE A 294 -29.50 5.31 -17.46
CA PHE A 294 -29.91 6.21 -16.37
C PHE A 294 -30.86 5.57 -15.36
N ASP A 295 -31.75 4.67 -15.80
CA ASP A 295 -32.66 3.95 -14.89
C ASP A 295 -31.90 2.99 -13.97
N ALA A 296 -30.91 2.27 -14.52
CA ALA A 296 -30.05 1.39 -13.74
C ALA A 296 -29.15 2.19 -12.79
N PHE A 297 -28.61 3.32 -13.24
CA PHE A 297 -27.87 4.26 -12.39
C PHE A 297 -28.74 4.73 -11.21
N LYS A 298 -29.94 5.24 -11.50
CA LYS A 298 -30.89 5.73 -10.49
C LYS A 298 -31.27 4.66 -9.47
N ALA A 299 -31.49 3.42 -9.92
CA ALA A 299 -31.83 2.32 -9.03
C ALA A 299 -30.66 1.89 -8.12
N ARG A 300 -29.42 2.01 -8.62
CA ARG A 300 -28.21 1.57 -7.91
C ARG A 300 -27.61 2.63 -6.99
N LEU A 301 -27.71 3.92 -7.33
CA LEU A 301 -27.09 5.01 -6.56
C LEU A 301 -27.41 4.99 -5.05
N PRO A 302 -28.66 4.78 -4.60
CA PRO A 302 -28.99 4.70 -3.16
C PRO A 302 -28.32 3.54 -2.42
N GLN A 303 -27.91 2.49 -3.14
CA GLN A 303 -27.26 1.30 -2.56
C GLN A 303 -25.75 1.50 -2.35
N VAL A 304 -25.18 2.53 -2.98
CA VAL A 304 -23.74 2.80 -2.98
C VAL A 304 -23.39 4.02 -2.11
N MET A 305 -24.28 5.01 -2.02
CA MET A 305 -23.98 6.27 -1.31
C MET A 305 -23.61 6.10 0.16
N GLY A 306 -24.14 5.07 0.83
CA GLY A 306 -23.98 4.87 2.28
C GLY A 306 -24.60 6.00 3.11
N ASP A 307 -24.32 6.00 4.42
CA ASP A 307 -24.79 7.05 5.33
C ASP A 307 -23.86 8.27 5.34
N THR A 308 -22.57 8.07 5.04
CA THR A 308 -21.54 9.13 5.01
C THR A 308 -21.18 9.44 3.57
N HIS A 309 -21.46 10.67 3.12
CA HIS A 309 -21.29 11.08 1.74
C HIS A 309 -19.86 11.58 1.45
N ALA A 310 -18.87 10.71 1.63
CA ALA A 310 -17.44 11.02 1.62
C ALA A 310 -16.71 10.84 0.27
N SER A 311 -17.42 10.45 -0.80
CA SER A 311 -16.84 10.18 -2.12
C SER A 311 -17.07 11.36 -3.08
N PRO A 312 -16.02 12.13 -3.43
CA PRO A 312 -16.13 13.19 -4.43
C PRO A 312 -16.52 12.66 -5.81
N PHE A 313 -16.14 11.41 -6.12
CA PHE A 313 -16.51 10.77 -7.37
C PHE A 313 -18.03 10.52 -7.44
N LEU A 314 -18.62 9.98 -6.36
CA LEU A 314 -20.08 9.83 -6.27
C LEU A 314 -20.80 11.17 -6.28
N ALA A 315 -20.25 12.18 -5.61
CA ALA A 315 -20.79 13.53 -5.63
C ALA A 315 -20.90 14.07 -7.07
N THR A 316 -19.85 13.89 -7.86
CA THR A 316 -19.84 14.31 -9.27
C THR A 316 -20.94 13.63 -10.08
N LEU A 317 -21.07 12.30 -9.96
CA LEU A 317 -22.09 11.53 -10.68
C LEU A 317 -23.50 11.91 -10.24
N SER A 318 -23.73 12.05 -8.94
CA SER A 318 -25.03 12.39 -8.35
C SER A 318 -25.47 13.80 -8.72
N THR A 319 -24.59 14.79 -8.58
CA THR A 319 -24.86 16.20 -8.93
C THR A 319 -25.13 16.35 -10.42
N HIS A 320 -24.36 15.68 -11.28
CA HIS A 320 -24.59 15.75 -12.71
C HIS A 320 -25.92 15.10 -13.11
N TYR A 321 -26.27 13.95 -12.53
CA TYR A 321 -27.59 13.31 -12.75
C TYR A 321 -28.73 14.24 -12.28
N ALA A 322 -28.62 14.76 -11.07
CA ALA A 322 -29.61 15.67 -10.48
C ALA A 322 -29.87 16.90 -11.35
N THR A 323 -28.78 17.49 -11.86
CA THR A 323 -28.84 18.64 -12.78
C THR A 323 -29.52 18.24 -14.10
N ASN A 324 -29.06 17.17 -14.76
CA ASN A 324 -29.59 16.69 -16.05
C ASN A 324 -31.11 16.48 -16.04
N PHE A 325 -31.64 15.95 -14.95
CA PHE A 325 -33.05 15.54 -14.84
C PHE A 325 -33.89 16.50 -14.00
N GLY A 326 -33.31 17.60 -13.50
CA GLY A 326 -34.01 18.59 -12.67
C GLY A 326 -34.59 17.98 -11.39
N VAL A 327 -33.87 17.03 -10.76
CA VAL A 327 -34.29 16.37 -9.52
C VAL A 327 -33.38 16.77 -8.35
N PRO A 328 -33.83 16.67 -7.09
CA PRO A 328 -32.96 16.89 -5.94
C PRO A 328 -31.75 15.95 -5.93
N ASP A 329 -30.56 16.48 -5.65
CA ASP A 329 -29.35 15.67 -5.47
C ASP A 329 -29.40 14.96 -4.11
N PRO A 330 -29.46 13.62 -4.06
CA PRO A 330 -29.47 12.88 -2.80
C PRO A 330 -28.09 12.85 -2.11
N TYR A 331 -27.00 13.13 -2.83
CA TYR A 331 -25.64 12.99 -2.31
C TYR A 331 -25.12 14.31 -1.73
N ARG A 332 -25.01 14.36 -0.40
CA ARG A 332 -24.76 15.60 0.36
C ARG A 332 -23.29 15.95 0.58
N PHE A 333 -22.38 15.42 -0.24
CA PHE A 333 -20.96 15.79 -0.13
C PHE A 333 -20.77 17.31 -0.26
N CYS A 334 -21.26 17.87 -1.37
CA CYS A 334 -21.23 19.29 -1.63
C CYS A 334 -22.37 19.66 -2.59
N PRO A 335 -23.61 19.90 -2.10
CA PRO A 335 -24.80 20.04 -2.96
C PRO A 335 -24.76 21.22 -3.95
N ARG A 336 -23.92 22.23 -3.69
CA ARG A 336 -23.74 23.42 -4.56
C ARG A 336 -22.24 23.66 -4.78
N PRO A 337 -21.53 22.75 -5.47
CA PRO A 337 -20.07 22.73 -5.44
C PRO A 337 -19.41 23.97 -6.06
N MET A 338 -20.12 24.65 -6.98
CA MET A 338 -19.68 25.92 -7.57
C MET A 338 -19.54 27.07 -6.56
N GLU A 339 -20.30 27.04 -5.47
CA GLU A 339 -20.25 28.08 -4.41
C GLU A 339 -19.02 27.94 -3.51
N TYR A 340 -18.39 26.75 -3.51
CA TYR A 340 -17.19 26.43 -2.73
C TYR A 340 -15.89 26.63 -3.51
N VAL A 341 -15.94 27.30 -4.67
CA VAL A 341 -14.72 27.75 -5.34
C VAL A 341 -14.22 29.02 -4.65
N PHE A 342 -13.16 28.86 -3.86
CA PHE A 342 -12.54 29.88 -3.01
C PHE A 342 -11.25 30.41 -3.66
N HIS A 343 -11.24 31.71 -3.94
CA HIS A 343 -10.10 32.41 -4.54
C HIS A 343 -9.51 33.37 -3.51
N SER A 344 -8.23 33.20 -3.23
CA SER A 344 -7.49 34.00 -2.26
C SER A 344 -6.07 34.27 -2.79
N ARG A 345 -5.25 34.90 -1.95
CA ARG A 345 -3.89 35.31 -2.29
C ARG A 345 -2.91 34.94 -1.19
N ILE A 346 -1.72 34.49 -1.60
CA ILE A 346 -0.57 34.29 -0.72
C ILE A 346 0.37 35.49 -0.89
N GLU A 347 0.30 36.43 0.05
CA GLU A 347 0.99 37.73 -0.04
C GLU A 347 2.50 37.60 -0.27
N SER A 348 3.16 36.65 0.40
CA SER A 348 4.61 36.42 0.24
C SER A 348 5.02 35.92 -1.15
N LEU A 349 4.08 35.49 -2.00
CA LEU A 349 4.31 35.17 -3.42
C LEU A 349 3.92 36.31 -4.36
N ALA A 350 2.99 37.16 -3.93
CA ALA A 350 2.44 38.25 -4.72
C ALA A 350 3.26 39.54 -4.68
N GLU A 351 4.11 39.70 -3.65
CA GLU A 351 4.94 40.88 -3.48
C GLU A 351 5.95 41.08 -4.63
N GLN A 352 6.28 42.35 -4.90
CA GLN A 352 7.31 42.69 -5.86
C GLN A 352 8.65 42.10 -5.38
N ASP A 353 9.33 41.38 -6.28
CA ASP A 353 10.62 40.76 -6.01
C ASP A 353 10.62 39.62 -4.96
N SER A 354 9.47 38.96 -4.77
CA SER A 354 9.30 37.83 -3.83
C SER A 354 10.46 36.83 -3.83
N ALA A 355 11.13 36.74 -2.68
CA ALA A 355 12.21 35.79 -2.47
C ALA A 355 11.72 34.32 -2.51
N LEU A 356 10.54 34.07 -1.95
CA LEU A 356 9.92 32.74 -1.95
C LEU A 356 9.58 32.29 -3.38
N LEU A 357 8.99 33.18 -4.18
CA LEU A 357 8.65 32.88 -5.57
C LEU A 357 9.90 32.52 -6.39
N LYS A 358 10.97 33.31 -6.27
CA LYS A 358 12.25 33.03 -6.93
C LYS A 358 12.82 31.68 -6.50
N ALA A 359 12.76 31.35 -5.22
CA ALA A 359 13.23 30.06 -4.69
C ALA A 359 12.42 28.88 -5.25
N LEU A 360 11.09 28.99 -5.28
CA LEU A 360 10.21 27.95 -5.83
C LEU A 360 10.48 27.71 -7.32
N LEU A 361 10.56 28.78 -8.13
CA LEU A 361 10.85 28.67 -9.56
C LEU A 361 12.24 28.07 -9.82
N LYS A 362 13.23 28.42 -8.99
CA LYS A 362 14.56 27.83 -9.03
C LYS A 362 14.52 26.34 -8.73
N ASP A 363 13.85 25.93 -7.66
CA ASP A 363 13.79 24.52 -7.26
C ASP A 363 13.02 23.67 -8.29
N ILE A 364 11.92 24.19 -8.85
CA ILE A 364 11.18 23.55 -9.96
C ILE A 364 12.09 23.32 -11.19
N THR A 365 13.01 24.25 -11.47
CA THR A 365 13.84 24.20 -12.68
C THR A 365 15.12 23.38 -12.50
N LEU A 366 15.74 23.42 -11.33
CA LEU A 366 17.10 22.94 -11.11
C LEU A 366 17.19 21.62 -10.33
N THR A 367 16.11 21.19 -9.68
CA THR A 367 16.13 19.91 -8.94
C THR A 367 15.66 18.78 -9.84
N GLU A 368 16.27 17.59 -9.68
CA GLU A 368 15.81 16.40 -10.37
C GLU A 368 14.43 15.98 -9.82
N ILE A 369 13.39 16.35 -10.55
CA ILE A 369 12.02 15.96 -10.31
C ILE A 369 11.56 15.21 -11.56
N ALA A 370 11.28 13.92 -11.43
CA ALA A 370 10.82 13.09 -12.54
C ALA A 370 9.54 13.69 -13.16
N GLU A 371 9.41 13.61 -14.48
CA GLU A 371 8.24 14.07 -15.20
C GLU A 371 7.21 12.93 -15.34
N ARG A 372 5.92 13.27 -15.25
CA ARG A 372 4.82 12.35 -15.52
C ARG A 372 4.14 12.74 -16.83
N LYS A 373 4.12 11.81 -17.80
CA LYS A 373 3.27 11.94 -18.99
C LYS A 373 1.85 11.52 -18.64
N GLN A 374 0.87 12.30 -19.07
CA GLN A 374 -0.55 11.96 -18.96
C GLN A 374 -1.33 12.43 -20.19
N GLY A 375 -2.35 11.67 -20.60
CA GLY A 375 -3.10 11.94 -21.83
C GLY A 375 -3.96 13.22 -21.81
N ARG A 376 -4.21 13.79 -20.61
CA ARG A 376 -5.04 15.01 -20.44
C ARG A 376 -4.25 16.31 -20.54
N LEU A 377 -2.92 16.26 -20.40
CA LEU A 377 -2.04 17.43 -20.45
C LEU A 377 -1.49 17.63 -21.85
N HIS A 378 -1.80 18.77 -22.45
CA HIS A 378 -1.32 19.16 -23.77
C HIS A 378 -0.34 20.32 -23.63
N HIS A 379 0.75 20.31 -24.42
CA HIS A 379 1.78 21.35 -24.48
C HIS A 379 2.28 21.81 -23.09
N GLY A 380 2.52 20.85 -22.20
CA GLY A 380 3.03 21.09 -20.87
C GLY A 380 3.66 19.85 -20.25
N ILE A 381 4.28 20.05 -19.10
CA ILE A 381 4.88 19.01 -18.26
C ILE A 381 4.27 19.07 -16.86
N GLN A 382 4.24 17.93 -16.19
CA GLN A 382 3.86 17.80 -14.80
C GLN A 382 4.93 17.01 -14.06
N SER A 383 5.26 17.43 -12.84
CA SER A 383 6.12 16.63 -11.96
C SER A 383 5.41 15.38 -11.43
N ALA A 384 6.17 14.29 -11.30
CA ALA A 384 5.80 13.11 -10.55
C ALA A 384 6.09 13.29 -9.04
N GLY A 385 5.50 12.41 -8.23
CA GLY A 385 5.68 12.39 -6.78
C GLY A 385 4.84 13.44 -6.03
N ASN A 386 5.20 13.69 -4.76
CA ASN A 386 4.56 14.66 -3.88
C ASN A 386 5.58 15.73 -3.49
N LEU A 387 5.49 16.91 -4.10
CA LEU A 387 6.42 18.03 -3.89
C LEU A 387 6.55 18.41 -2.41
N PHE A 388 5.48 18.30 -1.63
CA PHE A 388 5.46 18.70 -0.22
C PHE A 388 6.07 17.66 0.72
N LYS A 389 6.41 16.47 0.22
CA LYS A 389 7.23 15.48 0.96
C LYS A 389 8.73 15.67 0.74
N ARG A 390 9.13 16.55 -0.17
CA ARG A 390 10.55 16.78 -0.46
C ARG A 390 11.25 17.63 0.60
N SER A 391 12.57 17.64 0.56
CA SER A 391 13.40 18.23 1.61
C SER A 391 13.62 19.74 1.45
N GLU A 392 13.40 20.30 0.26
CA GLU A 392 13.66 21.71 -0.08
C GLU A 392 12.82 22.66 0.77
N ALA A 393 13.44 23.75 1.22
CA ALA A 393 12.83 24.71 2.13
C ALA A 393 11.68 25.51 1.49
N SER A 394 11.75 25.76 0.18
CA SER A 394 10.72 26.51 -0.56
C SER A 394 9.39 25.75 -0.58
N PHE A 395 9.41 24.44 -0.88
CA PHE A 395 8.23 23.58 -0.89
C PHE A 395 7.63 23.40 0.51
N LYS A 396 8.47 23.27 1.55
CA LYS A 396 8.00 23.21 2.96
C LYS A 396 7.30 24.50 3.38
N THR A 397 7.86 25.66 3.02
CA THR A 397 7.25 26.97 3.30
C THR A 397 5.93 27.11 2.56
N LEU A 398 5.87 26.77 1.27
CA LEU A 398 4.65 26.81 0.47
C LEU A 398 3.56 25.91 1.06
N ALA A 399 3.90 24.68 1.48
CA ALA A 399 2.96 23.76 2.11
C ALA A 399 2.34 24.35 3.40
N GLN A 400 3.13 25.05 4.22
CA GLN A 400 2.61 25.73 5.42
C GLN A 400 1.65 26.87 5.08
N LEU A 401 1.97 27.69 4.08
CA LEU A 401 1.10 28.78 3.63
C LEU A 401 -0.22 28.23 3.05
N ILE A 402 -0.16 27.13 2.28
CA ILE A 402 -1.37 26.47 1.78
C ILE A 402 -2.24 25.96 2.93
N LYS A 403 -1.66 25.35 3.98
CA LYS A 403 -2.43 24.92 5.16
C LYS A 403 -3.17 26.07 5.83
N GLN A 404 -2.59 27.28 5.88
CA GLN A 404 -3.27 28.48 6.38
C GLN A 404 -4.45 28.89 5.48
N GLN A 405 -4.29 28.81 4.17
CA GLN A 405 -5.38 29.12 3.21
C GLN A 405 -6.52 28.11 3.29
N VAL A 406 -6.21 26.84 3.56
CA VAL A 406 -7.21 25.78 3.77
C VAL A 406 -7.97 25.99 5.08
N GLN A 407 -7.28 26.45 6.13
CA GLN A 407 -7.95 26.84 7.37
C GLN A 407 -8.89 28.03 7.13
N ALA A 408 -8.45 29.04 6.38
CA ALA A 408 -9.29 30.18 6.01
C ALA A 408 -10.51 29.75 5.17
N PHE A 409 -10.37 28.77 4.27
CA PHE A 409 -11.48 28.14 3.56
C PHE A 409 -12.49 27.52 4.54
N ARG A 410 -12.02 26.71 5.49
CA ARG A 410 -12.88 26.05 6.49
C ARG A 410 -13.65 27.09 7.32
N GLU A 411 -12.99 28.16 7.74
CA GLU A 411 -13.60 29.25 8.51
C GLU A 411 -14.63 30.02 7.68
N HIS A 412 -14.33 30.30 6.41
CA HIS A 412 -15.23 31.02 5.51
C HIS A 412 -16.55 30.27 5.29
N TYR A 413 -16.49 28.94 5.19
CA TYR A 413 -17.66 28.08 4.96
C TYR A 413 -18.16 27.40 6.24
N ALA A 414 -17.76 27.85 7.42
CA ALA A 414 -18.17 27.26 8.69
C ALA A 414 -19.70 27.27 8.85
N GLY A 415 -20.27 26.14 9.30
CA GLY A 415 -21.70 25.99 9.54
C GLY A 415 -22.55 25.64 8.30
N GLN A 416 -21.94 25.42 7.14
CA GLN A 416 -22.65 24.87 5.99
C GLN A 416 -22.95 23.37 6.20
N ASP A 417 -24.19 22.98 5.91
CA ASP A 417 -24.72 21.62 6.10
C ASP A 417 -24.40 20.74 4.87
N CYS A 418 -23.14 20.33 4.78
CA CYS A 418 -22.64 19.37 3.80
C CYS A 418 -21.36 18.65 4.30
N GLU A 419 -21.14 17.42 3.82
CA GLU A 419 -20.04 16.57 4.29
C GLU A 419 -18.67 17.21 4.02
N LEU A 420 -18.52 17.97 2.92
CA LEU A 420 -17.28 18.69 2.61
C LEU A 420 -16.80 19.52 3.81
N ILE A 421 -17.72 20.17 4.53
CA ILE A 421 -17.41 21.04 5.67
C ILE A 421 -17.54 20.31 7.01
N GLU A 422 -18.58 19.50 7.20
CA GLU A 422 -18.84 18.79 8.47
C GLU A 422 -17.80 17.68 8.72
N GLY A 423 -17.44 16.95 7.66
CA GLY A 423 -16.40 15.93 7.67
C GLY A 423 -14.98 16.49 7.53
N PHE A 424 -14.81 17.82 7.56
CA PHE A 424 -13.49 18.44 7.43
C PHE A 424 -12.65 18.17 8.70
N PRO A 425 -11.53 17.45 8.59
CA PRO A 425 -10.68 17.00 9.69
C PRO A 425 -9.90 18.15 10.32
N ASP A 426 -9.40 17.92 11.52
CA ASP A 426 -8.52 18.89 12.20
C ASP A 426 -7.08 18.86 11.70
N ASP A 427 -6.61 17.74 11.12
CA ASP A 427 -5.27 17.62 10.54
C ASP A 427 -5.34 17.49 9.01
N ILE A 428 -4.47 18.24 8.33
CA ILE A 428 -4.39 18.36 6.88
C ILE A 428 -3.19 17.55 6.37
N GLU A 429 -3.48 16.50 5.60
CA GLU A 429 -2.49 15.75 4.85
C GLU A 429 -2.61 16.04 3.35
N PHE A 430 -1.47 16.38 2.73
CA PHE A 430 -1.36 16.46 1.28
C PHE A 430 -1.16 15.06 0.70
N THR A 431 -2.18 14.49 0.08
CA THR A 431 -2.08 13.18 -0.57
C THR A 431 -1.15 13.24 -1.78
N SER A 432 -1.20 14.35 -2.51
CA SER A 432 -0.45 14.59 -3.73
C SER A 432 -0.17 16.08 -3.88
N SER A 433 0.98 16.41 -4.46
CA SER A 433 1.27 17.77 -4.91
C SER A 433 2.31 17.74 -6.02
N TRP A 434 2.07 18.54 -7.05
CA TRP A 434 2.88 18.56 -8.26
C TRP A 434 2.85 19.95 -8.88
N TYR A 435 3.89 20.31 -9.62
CA TYR A 435 3.83 21.49 -10.47
C TYR A 435 3.31 21.09 -11.85
N VAL A 436 2.64 22.03 -12.50
CA VAL A 436 2.28 21.95 -13.91
C VAL A 436 2.87 23.17 -14.59
N LYS A 437 3.67 22.93 -15.62
CA LYS A 437 4.31 23.96 -16.42
C LYS A 437 3.84 23.83 -17.86
N MET A 438 3.28 24.89 -18.40
CA MET A 438 2.71 24.93 -19.75
C MET A 438 3.26 26.12 -20.53
N GLN A 439 3.22 26.03 -21.85
CA GLN A 439 3.47 27.13 -22.78
C GLN A 439 2.35 27.15 -23.84
N LYS A 440 2.57 27.82 -24.97
CA LYS A 440 1.63 27.96 -26.07
C LYS A 440 0.84 26.68 -26.40
N GLY A 441 -0.48 26.79 -26.42
CA GLY A 441 -1.42 25.67 -26.62
C GLY A 441 -1.63 24.81 -25.37
N GLY A 442 -1.01 25.19 -24.26
CA GLY A 442 -0.97 24.47 -23.00
C GLY A 442 -2.32 24.41 -22.33
N HIS A 443 -2.79 23.20 -22.00
CA HIS A 443 -4.02 23.01 -21.25
C HIS A 443 -4.12 21.62 -20.62
N LEU A 444 -4.99 21.53 -19.61
CA LEU A 444 -5.54 20.28 -19.10
C LEU A 444 -7.00 20.19 -19.53
N THR A 445 -7.41 19.06 -20.07
CA THR A 445 -8.82 18.78 -20.38
C THR A 445 -9.65 18.65 -19.08
N SER A 446 -10.98 18.71 -19.21
CA SER A 446 -11.88 18.68 -18.04
C SER A 446 -11.75 17.36 -17.27
N HIS A 447 -11.56 17.45 -15.96
CA HIS A 447 -11.41 16.31 -15.05
C HIS A 447 -11.78 16.68 -13.61
N ILE A 448 -11.89 15.67 -12.76
CA ILE A 448 -12.02 15.77 -11.30
C ILE A 448 -10.84 15.08 -10.62
N HIS A 449 -10.70 15.27 -9.31
CA HIS A 449 -9.76 14.52 -8.48
C HIS A 449 -10.55 13.55 -7.58
N GLU A 450 -10.77 12.33 -8.06
CA GLU A 450 -11.68 11.35 -7.46
C GLU A 450 -11.35 10.97 -5.99
N ILE A 451 -10.09 11.14 -5.58
CA ILE A 451 -9.60 10.73 -4.24
C ILE A 451 -9.49 11.93 -3.29
N GLY A 452 -9.26 13.13 -3.81
CA GLY A 452 -9.06 14.34 -3.00
C GLY A 452 -10.34 14.76 -2.30
N TRP A 453 -10.27 15.41 -1.16
CA TRP A 453 -11.43 16.03 -0.51
C TRP A 453 -11.59 17.48 -0.97
N LEU A 454 -10.46 18.20 -0.91
CA LEU A 454 -10.28 19.55 -1.39
C LEU A 454 -9.06 19.58 -2.29
N SER A 455 -9.18 20.20 -3.44
CA SER A 455 -8.09 20.39 -4.40
C SER A 455 -7.76 21.88 -4.51
N GLY A 456 -6.54 22.17 -4.95
CA GLY A 456 -6.15 23.56 -5.13
C GLY A 456 -4.94 23.76 -6.03
N CYS A 457 -4.81 25.00 -6.49
CA CYS A 457 -3.73 25.47 -7.36
C CYS A 457 -3.17 26.79 -6.82
N VAL A 458 -1.84 26.87 -6.65
CA VAL A 458 -1.11 28.11 -6.40
C VAL A 458 -0.37 28.54 -7.66
N TYR A 459 -0.54 29.78 -8.09
CA TYR A 459 0.02 30.27 -9.35
C TYR A 459 1.36 31.00 -9.15
N LEU A 460 2.40 30.51 -9.79
CA LEU A 460 3.78 31.00 -9.67
C LEU A 460 4.21 31.81 -10.89
N ALA A 461 3.73 31.45 -12.08
CA ALA A 461 3.96 32.22 -13.30
C ALA A 461 2.69 32.20 -14.15
N ILE A 462 2.32 33.38 -14.66
CA ILE A 462 1.16 33.57 -15.55
C ILE A 462 1.63 34.40 -16.75
N PRO A 463 1.27 34.01 -17.98
CA PRO A 463 1.57 34.81 -19.16
C PRO A 463 0.99 36.22 -19.07
N LYS A 464 1.83 37.22 -19.36
CA LYS A 464 1.45 38.64 -19.41
C LYS A 464 0.90 39.03 -20.78
N ASP A 465 1.47 38.48 -21.84
CA ASP A 465 0.97 38.64 -23.20
C ASP A 465 -0.19 37.68 -23.46
N LYS A 466 -1.42 38.13 -23.16
CA LYS A 466 -2.67 37.39 -23.37
C LYS A 466 -3.42 37.92 -24.58
N GLN A 467 -4.00 37.03 -25.38
CA GLN A 467 -4.84 37.40 -26.54
C GLN A 467 -6.33 37.40 -26.19
N GLY A 468 -6.74 36.50 -25.29
CA GLY A 468 -8.08 36.47 -24.70
C GLY A 468 -8.05 36.77 -23.20
N GLU A 469 -9.14 37.34 -22.67
CA GLU A 469 -9.31 37.61 -21.24
C GLU A 469 -9.09 36.36 -20.38
N HIS A 470 -9.54 35.21 -20.87
CA HIS A 470 -9.50 33.93 -20.17
C HIS A 470 -8.32 33.04 -20.54
N ASP A 471 -7.34 33.53 -21.32
CA ASP A 471 -6.15 32.75 -21.68
C ASP A 471 -5.43 32.21 -20.42
N GLY A 472 -5.32 30.89 -20.32
CA GLY A 472 -4.62 30.20 -19.23
C GLY A 472 -5.40 30.19 -17.91
N SER A 473 -6.65 30.65 -17.92
CA SER A 473 -7.54 30.65 -16.75
C SER A 473 -7.93 29.23 -16.35
N ILE A 474 -8.39 29.09 -15.11
CA ILE A 474 -9.04 27.86 -14.65
C ILE A 474 -10.55 28.02 -14.79
N GLU A 475 -11.19 27.03 -15.39
CA GLU A 475 -12.64 26.96 -15.57
C GLU A 475 -13.17 25.81 -14.73
N PHE A 476 -14.30 26.04 -14.07
CA PHE A 476 -15.03 25.07 -13.27
C PHE A 476 -16.44 24.84 -13.82
N SER A 477 -16.94 23.62 -13.69
CA SER A 477 -18.29 23.23 -14.06
C SER A 477 -18.77 22.02 -13.24
N THR A 478 -20.09 21.78 -13.21
CA THR A 478 -20.65 20.50 -12.74
C THR A 478 -20.77 19.46 -13.86
N ASP A 479 -20.38 19.83 -15.08
CA ASP A 479 -20.29 18.99 -16.26
C ASP A 479 -18.85 18.94 -16.80
N GLY A 480 -18.44 17.78 -17.28
CA GLY A 480 -17.09 17.52 -17.76
C GLY A 480 -16.90 16.08 -18.18
N ASP A 481 -15.67 15.74 -18.60
CA ASP A 481 -15.28 14.38 -19.02
C ASP A 481 -16.26 13.72 -20.02
N GLU A 482 -16.88 14.52 -20.88
CA GLU A 482 -17.90 14.10 -21.88
C GLU A 482 -19.09 13.35 -21.25
N TYR A 483 -19.55 13.74 -20.06
CA TYR A 483 -20.74 13.15 -19.46
C TYR A 483 -21.95 13.36 -20.38
N PRO A 484 -22.89 12.38 -20.46
CA PRO A 484 -24.09 12.55 -21.27
C PRO A 484 -24.91 13.76 -20.81
N ARG A 485 -25.34 14.59 -21.75
CA ARG A 485 -26.11 15.81 -21.49
C ARG A 485 -27.53 15.67 -21.99
N GLN A 486 -28.49 15.98 -21.11
CA GLN A 486 -29.91 16.12 -21.48
C GLN A 486 -30.25 17.57 -21.87
N HIS A 487 -29.37 18.51 -21.54
CA HIS A 487 -29.41 19.93 -21.89
C HIS A 487 -27.98 20.51 -21.79
N ASP A 488 -27.76 21.72 -22.30
CA ASP A 488 -26.45 22.41 -22.21
C ASP A 488 -26.35 23.44 -21.08
N ASP A 489 -27.43 23.62 -20.30
CA ASP A 489 -27.48 24.56 -19.18
C ASP A 489 -26.77 24.01 -17.93
N PHE A 490 -25.44 23.95 -17.99
CA PHE A 490 -24.58 23.62 -16.84
C PHE A 490 -23.83 24.86 -16.36
N PRO A 491 -23.71 25.10 -15.05
CA PRO A 491 -23.05 26.27 -14.51
C PRO A 491 -21.55 26.25 -14.83
N VAL A 492 -21.03 27.38 -15.29
CA VAL A 492 -19.60 27.58 -15.57
C VAL A 492 -19.08 28.76 -14.74
N LYS A 493 -17.89 28.61 -14.15
CA LYS A 493 -17.17 29.69 -13.45
C LYS A 493 -15.73 29.73 -13.93
N VAL A 494 -15.28 30.88 -14.39
CA VAL A 494 -13.90 31.09 -14.85
C VAL A 494 -13.18 32.01 -13.87
N ILE A 495 -11.96 31.63 -13.49
CA ILE A 495 -11.06 32.47 -12.69
C ILE A 495 -9.80 32.72 -13.51
N ALA A 496 -9.49 33.99 -13.76
CA ALA A 496 -8.24 34.44 -14.37
C ALA A 496 -7.21 34.73 -13.27
N PRO A 497 -6.30 33.79 -12.96
CA PRO A 497 -5.39 33.94 -11.83
C PRO A 497 -4.27 34.93 -12.11
N GLN A 498 -3.74 35.50 -11.03
CA GLN A 498 -2.50 36.27 -11.00
C GLN A 498 -1.40 35.50 -10.26
N VAL A 499 -0.15 35.94 -10.40
CA VAL A 499 0.96 35.39 -9.61
C VAL A 499 0.72 35.63 -8.12
N GLY A 500 0.87 34.56 -7.33
CA GLY A 500 0.59 34.52 -5.90
C GLY A 500 -0.84 34.15 -5.53
N ASP A 501 -1.74 34.03 -6.50
CA ASP A 501 -3.11 33.57 -6.24
C ASP A 501 -3.14 32.09 -5.86
N ILE A 502 -4.09 31.76 -5.00
CA ILE A 502 -4.48 30.38 -4.68
C ILE A 502 -5.97 30.21 -4.95
N VAL A 503 -6.32 29.11 -5.60
CA VAL A 503 -7.71 28.70 -5.79
C VAL A 503 -7.91 27.35 -5.13
N LEU A 504 -8.87 27.25 -4.22
CA LEU A 504 -9.31 26.02 -3.55
C LEU A 504 -10.72 25.68 -4.01
N PHE A 505 -11.01 24.39 -4.21
CA PHE A 505 -12.31 23.94 -4.70
C PHE A 505 -12.57 22.48 -4.29
N PRO A 506 -13.85 22.06 -4.19
CA PRO A 506 -14.18 20.67 -3.92
C PRO A 506 -13.59 19.77 -5.00
N SER A 507 -12.94 18.68 -4.62
CA SER A 507 -12.31 17.77 -5.58
C SER A 507 -13.31 17.07 -6.53
N SER A 508 -14.60 17.10 -6.19
CA SER A 508 -15.73 16.66 -7.01
C SER A 508 -16.09 17.62 -8.15
N LEU A 509 -15.45 18.78 -8.24
CA LEU A 509 -15.79 19.79 -9.24
C LEU A 509 -14.94 19.61 -10.50
N PHE A 510 -15.61 19.52 -11.66
CA PHE A 510 -14.90 19.46 -12.92
C PHE A 510 -14.14 20.76 -13.12
N HIS A 511 -12.88 20.63 -13.53
CA HIS A 511 -12.05 21.76 -13.83
C HIS A 511 -11.13 21.50 -15.02
N ARG A 512 -10.81 22.58 -15.73
CA ARG A 512 -9.88 22.56 -16.86
C ARG A 512 -9.06 23.84 -16.91
N THR A 513 -7.95 23.78 -17.64
CA THR A 513 -7.20 24.99 -18.02
C THR A 513 -7.66 25.44 -19.40
N ILE A 514 -8.04 26.70 -19.55
CA ILE A 514 -8.35 27.27 -20.86
C ILE A 514 -7.04 27.42 -21.66
N PRO A 515 -6.96 26.90 -22.90
CA PRO A 515 -5.76 27.03 -23.73
C PRO A 515 -5.35 28.50 -23.92
N PHE A 516 -4.04 28.75 -24.05
CA PHE A 516 -3.50 30.10 -24.26
C PHE A 516 -2.44 30.13 -25.36
N ASN A 517 -2.25 31.30 -25.98
CA ASN A 517 -1.39 31.43 -27.15
C ASN A 517 0.01 32.00 -26.87
N SER A 518 0.29 32.37 -25.62
CA SER A 518 1.58 32.96 -25.21
C SER A 518 2.71 31.93 -25.18
N ASN A 519 3.93 32.37 -25.52
CA ASN A 519 5.15 31.57 -25.33
C ASN A 519 5.72 31.68 -23.90
N GLU A 520 5.19 32.60 -23.09
CA GLU A 520 5.55 32.70 -21.68
C GLU A 520 5.06 31.48 -20.90
N GLU A 521 5.77 31.13 -19.83
CA GLU A 521 5.43 29.97 -19.02
C GLU A 521 4.24 30.27 -18.11
N ARG A 522 3.31 29.33 -18.08
CA ARG A 522 2.30 29.22 -17.03
C ARG A 522 2.74 28.12 -16.07
N ILE A 523 3.00 28.48 -14.82
CA ILE A 523 3.45 27.54 -13.79
C ILE A 523 2.51 27.65 -12.60
N CYS A 524 1.95 26.52 -12.19
CA CYS A 524 1.22 26.40 -10.93
C CYS A 524 1.67 25.17 -10.15
N VAL A 525 1.53 25.22 -8.83
CA VAL A 525 1.61 24.05 -7.96
C VAL A 525 0.19 23.63 -7.63
N ALA A 526 -0.20 22.45 -8.12
CA ALA A 526 -1.46 21.80 -7.81
C ALA A 526 -1.28 20.79 -6.66
N PHE A 527 -2.33 20.57 -5.90
CA PHE A 527 -2.31 19.63 -4.78
C PHE A 527 -3.71 19.11 -4.46
N ASP A 528 -3.72 17.96 -3.80
CA ASP A 528 -4.91 17.39 -3.18
C ASP A 528 -4.68 17.24 -1.70
N ILE A 529 -5.73 17.57 -0.97
CA ILE A 529 -5.82 17.36 0.46
C ILE A 529 -6.82 16.26 0.69
N LYS A 530 -6.47 15.34 1.56
CA LYS A 530 -7.41 14.36 2.07
C LYS A 530 -7.41 14.37 3.59
N PRO A 531 -8.58 14.19 4.19
CA PRO A 531 -8.66 13.95 5.60
C PRO A 531 -7.90 12.71 6.02
N LYS A 532 -7.11 12.88 7.09
CA LYS A 532 -6.57 11.75 7.82
C LYS A 532 -7.73 11.14 8.59
N VAL A 533 -8.19 9.97 8.16
CA VAL A 533 -9.30 9.26 8.83
C VAL A 533 -8.95 9.06 10.30
N ALA A 534 -9.70 9.70 11.20
CA ALA A 534 -9.66 9.36 12.61
C ALA A 534 -10.06 7.88 12.72
N ARG A 535 -9.27 7.06 13.41
CA ARG A 535 -9.60 5.65 13.65
C ARG A 535 -10.95 5.55 14.39
N ILE A 536 -12.04 5.48 13.64
CA ILE A 536 -13.39 5.15 14.10
C ILE A 536 -13.92 4.12 13.10
N GLY A 537 -14.49 3.04 13.62
CA GLY A 537 -14.69 1.77 12.92
C GLY A 537 -15.45 1.87 11.59
N ALA A 538 -14.88 1.20 10.58
CA ALA A 538 -15.52 0.60 9.42
C ALA A 538 -16.69 1.36 8.74
N ALA A 539 -16.37 2.16 7.72
CA ALA A 539 -17.09 2.17 6.43
C ALA A 539 -16.29 2.96 5.37
N VAL A 540 -15.90 2.24 4.31
CA VAL A 540 -15.76 2.70 2.91
C VAL A 540 -14.75 3.82 2.56
N THR A 541 -13.80 3.46 1.69
CA THR A 541 -12.93 4.30 0.82
C THR A 541 -11.71 5.02 1.39
N MET A 542 -10.62 4.28 1.64
CA MET A 542 -9.25 4.79 1.44
C MET A 542 -8.28 3.71 0.94
N THR A 543 -7.69 3.96 -0.24
CA THR A 543 -6.38 3.42 -0.70
C THR A 543 -6.22 1.91 -0.63
N VAL A 544 -6.98 1.18 -1.46
CA VAL A 544 -6.85 -0.29 -1.53
C VAL A 544 -5.87 -0.75 -2.62
N ALA A 545 -5.46 0.10 -3.58
CA ALA A 545 -4.46 -0.29 -4.59
C ALA A 545 -3.04 -0.49 -4.00
N TRP A 546 -2.68 0.19 -2.91
CA TRP A 546 -1.36 0.02 -2.26
C TRP A 546 -1.40 -0.84 -0.99
N MET A 547 -2.59 -1.17 -0.45
CA MET A 547 -2.71 -1.99 0.76
C MET A 547 -3.33 -3.38 0.54
N ALA A 548 -4.14 -3.61 -0.50
CA ALA A 548 -4.58 -4.98 -0.81
C ALA A 548 -3.47 -5.84 -1.41
N VAL A 549 -2.45 -5.24 -2.04
CA VAL A 549 -1.24 -5.94 -2.50
C VAL A 549 -0.27 -6.24 -1.35
N ILE A 550 -0.55 -5.80 -0.10
CA ILE A 550 0.28 -6.12 1.06
C ILE A 550 -0.17 -7.40 1.79
N PHE A 551 -1.37 -7.92 1.54
CA PHE A 551 -1.91 -9.04 2.32
C PHE A 551 -2.35 -10.29 1.54
N ALA A 552 -2.15 -10.35 0.22
CA ALA A 552 -2.25 -11.60 -0.53
C ALA A 552 -0.89 -11.90 -1.18
N ASP A 553 -0.28 -13.01 -0.75
CA ASP A 553 0.84 -13.70 -1.40
C ASP A 553 2.27 -13.14 -1.29
N ILE A 554 2.61 -12.51 -0.17
CA ILE A 554 3.94 -12.75 0.43
C ILE A 554 3.77 -13.84 1.49
N LEU A 555 3.58 -15.09 1.07
CA LEU A 555 3.61 -16.24 1.98
C LEU A 555 5.04 -16.45 2.47
N GLU A 556 5.47 -15.67 3.46
CA GLU A 556 6.78 -15.69 4.12
C GLU A 556 7.29 -17.13 4.30
N VAL A 557 8.59 -17.39 4.05
CA VAL A 557 9.14 -18.68 4.49
C VAL A 557 9.04 -18.68 6.01
N GLY A 558 8.17 -19.55 6.52
CA GLY A 558 7.77 -19.58 7.92
C GLY A 558 8.91 -19.95 8.88
N VAL A 559 8.56 -20.08 10.15
CA VAL A 559 9.48 -20.53 11.22
C VAL A 559 10.25 -21.78 10.80
N ILE A 560 11.59 -21.70 10.78
CA ILE A 560 12.45 -22.85 10.48
C ILE A 560 12.78 -23.56 11.80
N SER A 561 12.42 -24.84 11.89
CA SER A 561 12.73 -25.68 13.06
C SER A 561 14.09 -26.35 12.90
N LEU A 562 14.91 -26.36 13.94
CA LEU A 562 16.10 -27.21 14.01
C LEU A 562 15.73 -28.57 14.60
N ARG A 563 15.77 -29.63 13.81
CA ARG A 563 15.72 -31.01 14.33
C ARG A 563 17.13 -31.45 14.72
N TYR A 564 17.69 -30.89 15.79
CA TYR A 564 18.86 -31.51 16.44
C TYR A 564 18.37 -32.43 17.54
N ALA A 565 18.46 -33.74 17.31
CA ALA A 565 18.73 -34.66 18.42
C ALA A 565 20.20 -34.44 18.79
N VAL A 566 20.46 -34.08 20.05
CA VAL A 566 21.83 -34.08 20.60
C VAL A 566 22.35 -35.51 20.64
#